data_AF-A0A924DBS5-F1
#
_entry.id   AF-A0A924DBS5-F1
#
_cell.length_a   1.000
_cell.length_b   1.000
_cell.length_c   1.000
_cell.angle_alpha   90.00
_cell.angle_beta   90.00
_cell.angle_gamma   90.00
#
_symmetry.space_group_name_H-M   'P 1'
#
loop_
_entity.id
_entity.type
_entity.pdbx_description
1 polymer ?
#
loop_
_entity_poly.entity_id
_entity_poly.type
_entity_poly.pdbx_seq_one_letter_code
_entity_poly.pdbx_strand_id
1 'polypeptide(L)'
;MRKPDDKRNSSEQLATPRTLADIPRLGPIRIRALTKAGYDTPSKIKAASVTDLAQINGMSEIKAQQTLDYLAQFAEFVEEAPVQKPAASPQLSSALSLEVIALLRRIVLLLIHVPADTMRGRLVREVERLADAVAKLSQVSEPEAVSVSLLVVQDISRQIDFALSASKPGKKAQAELAEILLTASMKLSPDVVV
;
A
#
# COMPACT_ATOMS: atom_id res chain seq x y z
N MET A 1 -10.73 -31.82 -64.69
CA MET A 1 -11.39 -31.43 -63.42
C MET A 1 -10.31 -31.28 -62.37
N ARG A 2 -9.92 -30.04 -62.02
CA ARG A 2 -8.94 -29.76 -60.96
C ARG A 2 -9.70 -29.65 -59.64
N LYS A 3 -9.50 -30.60 -58.71
CA LYS A 3 -9.78 -30.36 -57.29
C LYS A 3 -8.54 -29.66 -56.73
N PRO A 4 -8.62 -28.42 -56.24
CA PRO A 4 -7.55 -27.87 -55.44
C PRO A 4 -7.63 -28.53 -54.06
N ASP A 5 -6.52 -29.12 -53.63
CA ASP A 5 -6.21 -29.38 -52.23
C ASP A 5 -6.29 -28.06 -51.46
N ASP A 6 -7.42 -27.82 -50.80
CA ASP A 6 -7.61 -26.70 -49.90
C ASP A 6 -7.66 -27.21 -48.47
N LYS A 7 -7.07 -26.42 -47.56
CA LYS A 7 -7.02 -26.59 -46.09
C LYS A 7 -5.90 -27.46 -45.51
N ARG A 8 -4.65 -27.13 -45.86
CA ARG A 8 -3.51 -27.30 -44.93
C ARG A 8 -2.86 -25.98 -44.52
N ASN A 9 -3.64 -24.89 -44.52
CA ASN A 9 -3.31 -23.67 -43.79
C ASN A 9 -4.02 -23.68 -42.44
N SER A 10 -3.44 -24.41 -41.49
CA SER A 10 -3.64 -24.14 -40.06
C SER A 10 -2.27 -24.03 -39.43
N SER A 11 -1.44 -23.12 -39.97
CA SER A 11 -0.53 -22.37 -39.12
C SER A 11 -1.40 -21.75 -38.03
N GLU A 12 -1.52 -22.45 -36.89
CA GLU A 12 -2.04 -21.91 -35.64
C GLU A 12 -1.21 -20.68 -35.32
N GLN A 13 -1.63 -19.55 -35.86
CA GLN A 13 -1.28 -18.25 -35.33
C GLN A 13 -1.67 -18.33 -33.87
N LEU A 14 -0.68 -18.42 -32.99
CA LEU A 14 -0.80 -18.33 -31.55
C LEU A 14 -1.51 -17.02 -31.22
N ALA A 15 -2.83 -17.04 -31.31
CA ALA A 15 -3.66 -15.89 -30.99
C ALA A 15 -3.49 -15.66 -29.50
N THR A 16 -3.07 -14.44 -29.15
CA THR A 16 -2.96 -14.02 -27.76
C THR A 16 -4.24 -14.35 -27.01
N PRO A 17 -4.18 -15.15 -25.92
CA PRO A 17 -5.38 -15.56 -25.20
C PRO A 17 -6.07 -14.31 -24.64
N ARG A 18 -7.31 -14.06 -25.06
CA ARG A 18 -8.08 -12.86 -24.65
C ARG A 18 -8.84 -13.11 -23.36
N THR A 19 -9.18 -14.37 -23.11
CA THR A 19 -9.96 -14.81 -21.97
C THR A 19 -9.28 -15.97 -21.27
N LEU A 20 -9.66 -16.23 -20.01
CA LEU A 20 -9.16 -17.37 -19.25
C LEU A 20 -9.54 -18.72 -19.88
N ALA A 21 -10.60 -18.76 -20.68
CA ALA A 21 -11.04 -19.96 -21.39
C ALA A 21 -10.10 -20.34 -22.55
N ASP A 22 -9.32 -19.37 -23.05
CA ASP A 22 -8.34 -19.57 -24.11
C ASP A 22 -7.04 -20.21 -23.58
N ILE A 23 -6.87 -20.27 -22.24
CA ILE A 23 -5.70 -20.87 -21.61
C ILE A 23 -5.87 -22.40 -21.56
N PRO A 24 -4.98 -23.16 -22.22
CA PRO A 24 -5.08 -24.61 -22.24
C PRO A 24 -4.96 -25.18 -20.82
N ARG A 25 -5.76 -26.22 -20.55
CA ARG A 25 -5.80 -26.94 -19.26
C ARG A 25 -6.37 -26.12 -18.09
N LEU A 26 -6.92 -24.93 -18.35
CA LEU A 26 -7.67 -24.15 -17.38
C LEU A 26 -9.17 -24.45 -17.50
N GLY A 27 -9.61 -25.51 -16.81
CA GLY A 27 -11.04 -25.89 -16.82
C GLY A 27 -11.93 -24.84 -16.14
N PRO A 28 -13.25 -24.85 -16.40
CA PRO A 28 -14.21 -23.85 -15.90
C PRO A 28 -14.23 -23.71 -14.38
N ILE A 29 -13.93 -24.79 -13.65
CA ILE A 29 -13.80 -24.76 -12.17
C ILE A 29 -12.65 -23.86 -11.74
N ARG A 30 -11.50 -23.96 -12.41
CA ARG A 30 -10.30 -23.16 -12.09
C ARG A 30 -10.47 -21.72 -12.54
N ILE A 31 -11.10 -21.50 -13.70
CA ILE A 31 -11.46 -20.16 -14.17
C ILE A 31 -12.29 -19.45 -13.09
N ARG A 32 -13.36 -20.09 -12.58
CA ARG A 32 -14.18 -19.52 -11.50
C ARG A 32 -13.38 -19.24 -10.23
N ALA A 33 -12.45 -20.13 -9.85
CA ALA A 33 -11.61 -19.92 -8.68
C ALA A 33 -10.65 -18.74 -8.86
N LEU A 34 -10.04 -18.60 -10.04
CA LEU A 34 -9.19 -17.48 -10.42
C LEU A 34 -9.97 -16.16 -10.45
N THR A 35 -11.13 -16.14 -11.11
CA THR A 35 -12.01 -14.96 -11.12
C THR A 35 -12.43 -14.57 -9.71
N LYS A 36 -12.78 -15.53 -8.83
CA LYS A 36 -13.13 -15.26 -7.43
C LYS A 36 -11.93 -14.72 -6.62
N ALA A 37 -10.72 -15.12 -6.97
CA ALA A 37 -9.48 -14.62 -6.38
C ALA A 37 -9.03 -13.25 -6.96
N GLY A 38 -9.74 -12.71 -7.95
CA GLY A 38 -9.44 -11.43 -8.58
C GLY A 38 -8.54 -11.52 -9.83
N TYR A 39 -8.33 -12.72 -10.36
CA TYR A 39 -7.58 -12.99 -11.60
C TYR A 39 -8.54 -13.29 -12.75
N ASP A 40 -9.34 -12.30 -13.15
CA ASP A 40 -10.34 -12.39 -14.21
C ASP A 40 -9.78 -12.30 -15.63
N THR A 41 -8.51 -11.90 -15.79
CA THR A 41 -7.87 -11.74 -17.11
C THR A 41 -6.53 -12.49 -17.21
N PRO A 42 -6.13 -12.95 -18.41
CA PRO A 42 -4.81 -13.54 -18.64
C PRO A 42 -3.65 -12.64 -18.20
N SER A 43 -3.77 -11.31 -18.40
CA SER A 43 -2.78 -10.33 -17.95
C SER A 43 -2.60 -10.31 -16.43
N LYS A 44 -3.71 -10.39 -15.67
CA LYS A 44 -3.66 -10.45 -14.20
C LYS A 44 -2.98 -11.72 -13.69
N ILE A 45 -3.20 -12.85 -14.37
CA ILE A 45 -2.51 -14.10 -14.05
C ILE A 45 -1.01 -13.97 -14.35
N LYS A 46 -0.63 -13.41 -15.50
CA LYS A 46 0.78 -13.21 -15.88
C LYS A 46 1.55 -12.34 -14.88
N ALA A 47 0.87 -11.38 -14.24
CA ALA A 47 1.45 -10.53 -13.21
C ALA A 47 1.49 -11.16 -11.80
N ALA A 48 0.83 -12.31 -11.60
CA ALA A 48 0.76 -13.00 -10.33
C ALA A 48 2.01 -13.85 -10.09
N SER A 49 2.39 -14.06 -8.83
CA SER A 49 3.42 -15.03 -8.49
C SER A 49 2.87 -16.47 -8.52
N VAL A 50 3.75 -17.43 -8.74
CA VAL A 50 3.42 -18.86 -8.66
C VAL A 50 2.81 -19.18 -7.30
N THR A 51 3.35 -18.59 -6.24
CA THR A 51 2.89 -18.74 -4.86
C THR A 51 1.45 -18.25 -4.68
N ASP A 52 1.12 -17.07 -5.19
CA ASP A 52 -0.24 -16.51 -5.06
C ASP A 52 -1.27 -17.34 -5.83
N LEU A 53 -0.90 -17.81 -7.02
CA LEU A 53 -1.75 -18.68 -7.82
C LEU A 53 -1.93 -20.07 -7.16
N ALA A 54 -0.90 -20.58 -6.49
CA ALA A 54 -0.95 -21.87 -5.78
C ALA A 54 -1.84 -21.85 -4.53
N GLN A 55 -2.11 -20.67 -3.96
CA GLN A 55 -3.07 -20.52 -2.86
C GLN A 55 -4.53 -20.65 -3.31
N ILE A 56 -4.80 -20.65 -4.62
CA ILE A 56 -6.16 -20.74 -5.16
C ILE A 56 -6.60 -22.20 -5.17
N ASN A 57 -7.80 -22.46 -4.63
CA ASN A 57 -8.39 -23.79 -4.61
C ASN A 57 -8.42 -24.44 -6.00
N GLY A 58 -7.66 -25.53 -6.17
CA GLY A 58 -7.56 -26.28 -7.42
C GLY A 58 -6.44 -25.85 -8.37
N MET A 59 -5.61 -24.89 -7.97
CA MET A 59 -4.35 -24.51 -8.60
C MET A 59 -3.19 -24.98 -7.74
N SER A 60 -2.42 -25.94 -8.24
CA SER A 60 -1.15 -26.34 -7.62
C SER A 60 -0.01 -25.51 -8.19
N GLU A 61 1.13 -25.42 -7.49
CA GLU A 61 2.34 -24.73 -7.98
C GLU A 61 2.73 -25.16 -9.40
N ILE A 62 2.71 -26.47 -9.66
CA ILE A 62 2.99 -27.02 -11.01
C ILE A 62 2.05 -26.43 -12.07
N LYS A 63 0.76 -26.26 -11.75
CA LYS A 63 -0.24 -25.74 -12.70
C LYS A 63 -0.15 -24.23 -12.84
N ALA A 64 0.16 -23.53 -11.75
CA ALA A 64 0.45 -22.10 -11.75
C ALA A 64 1.65 -21.81 -12.66
N GLN A 65 2.75 -22.56 -12.49
CA GLN A 65 3.93 -22.47 -13.33
C GLN A 65 3.60 -22.74 -14.80
N GLN A 66 2.91 -23.84 -15.11
CA GLN A 66 2.51 -24.15 -16.49
C GLN A 66 1.63 -23.06 -17.13
N THR A 67 0.78 -22.42 -16.33
CA THR A 67 -0.09 -21.33 -16.81
C THR A 67 0.73 -20.07 -17.11
N LEU A 68 1.67 -19.73 -16.22
CA LEU A 68 2.58 -18.60 -16.41
C LEU A 68 3.53 -18.84 -17.58
N ASP A 69 4.10 -20.04 -17.72
CA ASP A 69 4.98 -20.41 -18.82
C ASP A 69 4.26 -20.31 -20.18
N TYR A 70 2.98 -20.68 -20.22
CA TYR A 70 2.15 -20.49 -21.42
C TYR A 70 1.94 -19.00 -21.72
N LEU A 71 1.55 -18.21 -20.72
CA LEU A 71 1.30 -16.77 -20.89
C LEU A 71 2.56 -15.95 -21.17
N ALA A 72 3.73 -16.44 -20.74
CA ALA A 72 5.03 -15.83 -21.00
C ALA A 72 5.39 -15.82 -22.49
N GLN A 73 4.85 -16.76 -23.28
CA GLN A 73 5.07 -16.85 -24.73
C GLN A 73 4.40 -15.70 -25.50
N PHE A 74 3.46 -14.99 -24.87
CA PHE A 74 2.73 -13.88 -25.46
C PHE A 74 3.27 -12.56 -24.86
N ALA A 75 4.19 -11.93 -25.58
CA ALA A 75 4.93 -10.74 -25.13
C ALA A 75 4.07 -9.45 -25.08
N GLU A 76 2.95 -9.40 -25.81
CA GLU A 76 2.12 -8.21 -25.94
C GLU A 76 0.79 -8.37 -25.20
N PHE A 77 0.83 -8.11 -23.90
CA PHE A 77 -0.35 -7.63 -23.17
C PHE A 77 -0.04 -6.19 -22.77
N VAL A 78 -0.13 -5.27 -23.73
CA VAL A 78 -0.08 -3.83 -23.44
C VAL A 78 -1.49 -3.40 -23.09
N GLU A 79 -1.87 -3.59 -21.83
CA GLU A 79 -2.93 -2.77 -21.25
C GLU A 79 -2.58 -2.53 -19.78
N GLU A 80 -2.50 -1.25 -19.43
CA GLU A 80 -1.91 -0.62 -18.26
C GLU A 80 -1.91 -1.46 -16.97
N ALA A 81 -0.71 -1.68 -16.41
CA ALA A 81 -0.55 -2.11 -15.03
C ALA A 81 -0.62 -0.87 -14.10
N PRO A 82 -1.06 -0.98 -12.82
CA PRO A 82 -1.74 -2.10 -12.16
C PRO A 82 -3.00 -1.66 -11.37
N VAL A 83 -4.06 -2.47 -11.38
CA VAL A 83 -5.08 -2.42 -10.31
C VAL A 83 -4.96 -3.70 -9.50
N GLN A 84 -4.21 -3.58 -8.40
CA GLN A 84 -4.24 -4.55 -7.30
C GLN A 84 -5.69 -4.69 -6.78
N LYS A 85 -6.02 -5.92 -6.36
CA LYS A 85 -7.05 -6.30 -5.39
C LYS A 85 -7.41 -5.15 -4.43
N PRO A 86 -8.68 -4.96 -4.00
CA PRO A 86 -9.09 -3.79 -3.20
C PRO A 86 -8.48 -3.83 -1.78
N ALA A 87 -7.18 -3.61 -1.69
CA ALA A 87 -6.48 -3.12 -0.53
C ALA A 87 -6.49 -1.60 -0.68
N ALA A 88 -6.96 -0.93 0.36
CA ALA A 88 -7.02 0.53 0.41
C ALA A 88 -5.72 1.14 -0.12
N SER A 89 -5.85 2.06 -1.07
CA SER A 89 -4.80 2.46 -2.01
C SER A 89 -3.46 2.76 -1.30
N PRO A 90 -2.32 2.16 -1.70
CA PRO A 90 -0.99 2.47 -1.16
C PRO A 90 -0.56 3.94 -1.38
N GLN A 91 -1.28 4.65 -2.25
CA GLN A 91 -1.16 6.10 -2.44
C GLN A 91 -1.77 6.89 -1.28
N LEU A 92 -2.83 6.39 -0.64
CA LEU A 92 -3.46 7.03 0.52
C LEU A 92 -2.62 6.85 1.77
N SER A 93 -2.03 5.66 2.00
CA SER A 93 -1.16 5.42 3.17
C SER A 93 0.13 6.24 3.12
N SER A 94 0.74 6.40 1.93
CA SER A 94 1.91 7.26 1.75
C SER A 94 1.58 8.76 1.89
N ALA A 95 0.46 9.23 1.33
CA ALA A 95 -0.02 10.60 1.50
C ALA A 95 -0.33 10.92 2.97
N LEU A 96 -1.02 10.02 3.67
CA LEU A 96 -1.32 10.17 5.11
C LEU A 96 -0.05 10.14 5.97
N SER A 97 0.94 9.33 5.61
CA SER A 97 2.24 9.31 6.30
C SER A 97 2.99 10.64 6.13
N LEU A 98 2.97 11.22 4.92
CA LEU A 98 3.53 12.55 4.67
C LEU A 98 2.79 13.65 5.43
N GLU A 99 1.46 13.56 5.53
CA GLU A 99 0.64 14.49 6.31
C GLU A 99 1.00 14.44 7.81
N VAL A 100 1.16 13.24 8.38
CA VAL A 100 1.61 13.04 9.77
C VAL A 100 2.99 13.67 10.00
N ILE A 101 3.96 13.44 9.08
CA ILE A 101 5.30 14.03 9.17
C ILE A 101 5.25 15.56 9.09
N ALA A 102 4.43 16.11 8.18
CA ALA A 102 4.27 17.56 8.03
C ALA A 102 3.67 18.21 9.28
N LEU A 103 2.66 17.58 9.88
CA LEU A 103 2.04 18.04 11.13
C LEU A 103 3.03 18.01 12.30
N LEU A 104 3.82 16.94 12.44
CA LEU A 104 4.87 16.86 13.45
C LEU A 104 5.89 18.00 13.32
N ARG A 105 6.38 18.27 12.10
CA ARG A 105 7.31 19.40 11.84
C ARG A 105 6.68 20.74 12.21
N ARG A 106 5.39 20.93 11.90
CA ARG A 106 4.68 22.17 12.24
C ARG A 106 4.53 22.36 13.75
N ILE A 107 4.24 21.28 14.49
CA ILE A 107 4.18 21.29 15.95
C ILE A 107 5.55 21.66 16.55
N VAL A 108 6.64 21.06 16.04
CA VAL A 108 8.01 21.40 16.48
C VAL A 108 8.32 22.87 16.23
N LEU A 109 8.00 23.41 15.05
CA LEU A 109 8.22 24.83 14.75
C LEU A 109 7.42 25.74 15.69
N LEU A 110 6.17 25.39 16.00
CA LEU A 110 5.35 26.14 16.96
C LEU A 110 5.99 26.15 18.36
N LEU A 111 6.52 25.01 18.81
CA LEU A 111 7.18 24.90 20.13
C LEU A 111 8.46 25.73 20.22
N ILE A 112 9.23 25.85 19.12
CA ILE A 112 10.51 26.57 19.12
C ILE A 112 10.30 28.08 18.93
N HIS A 113 9.38 28.50 18.07
CA HIS A 113 9.32 29.89 17.59
C HIS A 113 8.18 30.71 18.20
N VAL A 114 7.18 30.09 18.83
CA VAL A 114 5.99 30.80 19.33
C VAL A 114 6.05 30.99 20.84
N PRO A 115 5.84 32.21 21.36
CA PRO A 115 5.80 32.46 22.80
C PRO A 115 4.65 31.69 23.46
N ALA A 116 4.92 31.14 24.65
CA ALA A 116 4.05 30.21 25.39
C ALA A 116 2.61 30.71 25.55
N ASP A 117 2.41 32.02 25.72
CA ASP A 117 1.12 32.64 25.97
C ASP A 117 0.15 32.57 24.77
N THR A 118 0.68 32.42 23.55
CA THR A 118 -0.12 32.33 22.30
C THR A 118 -0.09 30.94 21.67
N MET A 119 0.78 30.07 22.17
CA MET A 119 1.06 28.75 21.60
C MET A 119 -0.08 27.76 21.89
N ARG A 120 -0.66 27.78 23.08
CA ARG A 120 -1.55 26.70 23.57
C ARG A 120 -2.70 26.40 22.61
N GLY A 121 -3.43 27.43 22.18
CA GLY A 121 -4.57 27.25 21.28
C GLY A 121 -4.19 26.77 19.87
N ARG A 122 -2.99 27.11 19.39
CA ARG A 122 -2.48 26.63 18.09
C ARG A 122 -1.96 25.20 18.21
N LEU A 123 -1.23 24.92 19.27
CA LEU A 123 -0.67 23.60 19.56
C LEU A 123 -1.77 22.55 19.69
N VAL A 124 -2.82 22.83 20.48
CA VAL A 124 -3.96 21.90 20.63
C VAL A 124 -4.58 21.55 19.27
N ARG A 125 -4.82 22.54 18.41
CA ARG A 125 -5.40 22.30 17.08
C ARG A 125 -4.51 21.46 16.16
N GLU A 126 -3.20 21.69 16.18
CA GLU A 126 -2.29 20.88 15.35
C GLU A 126 -2.14 19.46 15.92
N VAL A 127 -2.22 19.28 17.23
CA VAL A 127 -2.22 17.97 17.89
C VAL A 127 -3.50 17.19 17.58
N GLU A 128 -4.66 17.85 17.61
CA GLU A 128 -5.95 17.25 17.20
C GLU A 128 -5.89 16.79 15.74
N ARG A 129 -5.35 17.62 14.84
CA ARG A 129 -5.14 17.22 13.43
C ARG A 129 -4.19 16.05 13.28
N LEU A 130 -3.13 16.01 14.08
CA LEU A 130 -2.19 14.89 14.08
C LEU A 130 -2.90 13.60 14.53
N ALA A 131 -3.68 13.67 15.61
CA ALA A 131 -4.46 12.53 16.09
C ALA A 131 -5.45 12.02 15.02
N ASP A 132 -6.16 12.92 14.34
CA ASP A 132 -7.08 12.56 13.24
C ASP A 132 -6.34 11.91 12.07
N ALA A 133 -5.20 12.44 11.65
CA ALA A 133 -4.40 11.88 10.56
C ALA A 133 -3.89 10.47 10.90
N VAL A 134 -3.49 10.26 12.15
CA VAL A 134 -3.02 8.96 12.66
C VAL A 134 -4.15 7.95 12.76
N ALA A 135 -5.34 8.38 13.22
CA ALA A 135 -6.53 7.53 13.26
C ALA A 135 -6.98 7.13 11.84
N LYS A 136 -6.85 8.02 10.85
CA LYS A 136 -7.08 7.67 9.45
C LYS A 136 -6.05 6.68 8.93
N LEU A 137 -4.77 6.86 9.29
CA LEU A 137 -3.69 5.96 8.90
C LEU A 137 -3.89 4.55 9.49
N SER A 138 -4.34 4.44 10.74
CA SER A 138 -4.59 3.14 11.37
C SER A 138 -5.78 2.38 10.80
N GLN A 139 -6.77 3.08 10.21
CA GLN A 139 -7.90 2.46 9.51
C GLN A 139 -7.51 1.89 8.14
N VAL A 140 -6.44 2.41 7.54
CA VAL A 140 -6.00 2.06 6.19
C VAL A 140 -4.87 1.01 6.21
N SER A 141 -4.09 0.96 7.30
CA SER A 141 -3.01 -0.02 7.47
C SER A 141 -3.50 -1.35 8.05
N GLU A 142 -2.99 -2.47 7.54
CA GLU A 142 -3.32 -3.81 8.06
C GLU A 142 -2.87 -4.00 9.53
N PRO A 143 -3.59 -4.80 10.33
CA PRO A 143 -3.38 -4.95 11.78
C PRO A 143 -2.01 -5.58 12.16
N GLU A 144 -1.40 -6.38 11.29
CA GLU A 144 -0.03 -6.89 11.51
C GLU A 144 1.05 -5.86 11.16
N ALA A 145 0.71 -4.87 10.31
CA ALA A 145 1.55 -3.72 9.98
C ALA A 145 1.19 -2.49 10.83
N VAL A 146 0.63 -2.69 12.03
CA VAL A 146 0.57 -1.66 13.08
C VAL A 146 2.00 -1.36 13.49
N SER A 147 2.59 -0.50 12.66
CA SER A 147 4.01 -0.26 12.56
C SER A 147 4.50 0.39 13.84
N VAL A 148 5.79 0.26 14.12
CA VAL A 148 6.54 1.04 15.13
C VAL A 148 6.12 2.53 15.10
N SER A 149 5.79 3.04 13.92
CA SER A 149 5.22 4.37 13.68
C SER A 149 3.97 4.69 14.51
N LEU A 150 2.99 3.79 14.62
CA LEU A 150 1.77 4.05 15.40
C LEU A 150 2.07 4.12 16.90
N LEU A 151 2.93 3.22 17.40
CA LEU A 151 3.38 3.23 18.80
C LEU A 151 4.15 4.51 19.13
N VAL A 152 5.06 4.93 18.25
CA VAL A 152 5.82 6.18 18.38
C VAL A 152 4.88 7.38 18.41
N VAL A 153 3.84 7.41 17.56
CA VAL A 153 2.90 8.54 17.53
C VAL A 153 1.96 8.55 18.75
N GLN A 154 1.50 7.39 19.23
CA GLN A 154 0.73 7.31 20.47
C GLN A 154 1.56 7.75 21.69
N ASP A 155 2.84 7.38 21.73
CA ASP A 155 3.75 7.80 22.79
C ASP A 155 3.96 9.32 22.76
N ILE A 156 4.18 9.90 21.58
CA ILE A 156 4.23 11.35 21.38
C ILE A 156 2.97 12.04 21.92
N SER A 157 1.79 11.54 21.58
CA SER A 157 0.52 12.16 22.01
C SER A 157 0.42 12.21 23.54
N ARG A 158 0.81 11.13 24.23
CA ARG A 158 0.83 11.10 25.71
C ARG A 158 1.82 12.11 26.29
N GLN A 159 3.00 12.24 25.69
CA GLN A 159 4.01 13.18 26.16
C GLN A 159 3.56 14.64 25.98
N ILE A 160 2.87 14.94 24.87
CA ILE A 160 2.24 16.25 24.65
C ILE A 160 1.14 16.50 25.68
N ASP A 161 0.24 15.56 25.90
CA ASP A 161 -0.85 15.70 26.89
C ASP A 161 -0.30 15.92 28.30
N PHE A 162 0.73 15.16 28.68
CA PHE A 162 1.41 15.33 29.96
C PHE A 162 1.99 16.74 30.10
N ALA A 163 2.70 17.23 29.09
CA ALA A 163 3.26 18.57 29.12
C ALA A 163 2.21 19.70 29.05
N LEU A 164 1.07 19.47 28.40
CA LEU A 164 -0.06 20.41 28.35
C LEU A 164 -0.92 20.40 29.63
N SER A 165 -0.90 19.29 30.39
CA SER A 165 -1.57 19.18 31.69
C SER A 165 -0.89 20.03 32.77
N ALA A 166 0.40 20.34 32.59
CA ALA A 166 1.10 21.30 33.43
C ALA A 166 0.54 22.72 33.18
N SER A 167 0.03 23.36 34.24
CA SER A 167 -0.72 24.64 34.20
C SER A 167 -0.03 25.78 33.42
N LYS A 168 1.31 25.76 33.30
CA LYS A 168 2.09 26.57 32.36
C LYS A 168 3.34 25.81 31.92
N PRO A 169 3.46 25.35 30.66
CA PRO A 169 4.72 24.80 30.18
C PRO A 169 5.75 25.93 30.11
N GLY A 170 6.71 25.93 31.03
CA GLY A 170 7.84 26.87 30.97
C GLY A 170 8.71 26.60 29.74
N LYS A 171 9.60 27.55 29.40
CA LYS A 171 10.53 27.43 28.24
C LYS A 171 11.30 26.11 28.22
N LYS A 172 11.65 25.57 29.40
CA LYS A 172 12.32 24.28 29.56
C LYS A 172 11.45 23.10 29.08
N ALA A 173 10.19 23.04 29.50
CA ALA A 173 9.25 22.00 29.09
C ALA A 173 8.95 22.07 27.57
N GLN A 174 8.92 23.28 27.01
CA GLN A 174 8.79 23.47 25.55
C GLN A 174 9.99 22.92 24.79
N ALA A 175 11.22 23.17 25.27
CA ALA A 175 12.43 22.66 24.66
C ALA A 175 12.51 21.13 24.73
N GLU A 176 12.19 20.53 25.88
CA GLU A 176 12.13 19.07 26.05
C GLU A 176 11.12 18.43 25.09
N LEU A 177 9.90 18.98 24.99
CA LEU A 177 8.90 18.53 24.03
C LEU A 177 9.38 18.62 22.58
N ALA A 178 10.07 19.71 22.23
CA ALA A 178 10.60 19.89 20.89
C ALA A 178 11.64 18.80 20.55
N GLU A 179 12.56 18.48 21.46
CA GLU A 179 13.55 17.41 21.26
C GLU A 179 12.91 16.01 21.12
N ILE A 180 11.92 15.71 21.97
CA ILE A 180 11.16 14.45 21.91
C ILE A 180 10.52 14.29 20.52
N LEU A 181 9.84 15.33 20.04
CA LEU A 181 9.16 15.31 18.75
C LEU A 181 10.13 15.21 17.58
N LEU A 182 11.29 15.88 17.68
CA LEU A 182 12.34 15.81 16.67
C LEU A 182 12.88 14.38 16.57
N THR A 183 13.20 13.77 17.70
CA THR A 183 13.65 12.37 17.79
C THR A 183 12.61 11.41 17.22
N ALA A 184 11.34 11.61 17.55
CA ALA A 184 10.27 10.77 17.05
C ALA A 184 10.06 10.92 15.54
N SER A 185 10.19 12.14 15.01
CA SER A 185 10.12 12.40 13.56
C SER A 185 11.23 11.68 12.79
N MET A 186 12.44 11.57 13.36
CA MET A 186 13.55 10.82 12.75
C MET A 186 13.26 9.31 12.73
N LYS A 187 12.69 8.76 13.80
CA LYS A 187 12.29 7.34 13.87
C LYS A 187 11.19 6.99 12.86
N LEU A 188 10.33 7.94 12.54
CA LEU A 188 9.26 7.80 11.54
C LEU A 188 9.76 7.88 10.09
N SER A 189 10.99 8.35 9.87
CA SER A 189 11.55 8.60 8.55
C SER A 189 12.97 8.00 8.43
N PRO A 190 13.11 6.65 8.40
CA PRO A 190 14.42 5.99 8.35
C PRO A 190 15.23 6.29 7.07
N ASP A 191 14.59 6.81 6.02
CA ASP A 191 15.21 7.08 4.71
C ASP A 191 15.78 8.50 4.52
N VAL A 192 15.82 9.35 5.55
CA VAL A 192 16.47 10.67 5.45
C VAL A 192 17.79 10.67 6.21
N VAL A 193 18.74 9.88 5.70
CA VAL A 193 20.17 10.09 5.92
C VAL A 193 20.77 10.53 4.59
N VAL A 194 20.86 11.85 4.41
CA VAL A 194 21.81 12.50 3.48
C VAL A 194 22.34 13.74 4.16
#